data_AF-A0AAW9PR64-F1
#
_entry.id   AF-A0AAW9PR64-F1
#
_cell.length_a   1.000
_cell.length_b   1.000
_cell.length_c   1.000
_cell.angle_alpha   90.00
_cell.angle_beta   90.00
_cell.angle_gamma   90.00
#
_symmetry.space_group_name_H-M   'P 1'
#
loop_
_entity.id
_entity.type
_entity.pdbx_description
1 polymer ?
#
loop_
_entity_poly.entity_id
_entity_poly.type
_entity_poly.pdbx_seq_one_letter_code
_entity_poly.pdbx_strand_id
1 'polypeptide(L)'
;MINKLASWIQRALGKSSLEQKEQMPVISNGWVITVKGTVQSISKTDVDKGGHNPKYMCFFTVKDDEIVYENCDFQLGEKIQFRGKEKQIIEELGREMKIGDKVNVRSTGIEKKPRILSMTQITLID
;
A
#
# COMPACT_ATOMS: atom_id res chain seq x y z
N MET A 1 34.89 -19.75 59.80
CA MET A 1 33.55 -20.24 59.41
C MET A 1 32.82 -19.13 58.63
N ILE A 2 33.34 -18.76 57.44
CA ILE A 2 32.86 -17.62 56.65
C ILE A 2 32.98 -17.98 55.17
N ASN A 3 32.18 -18.92 54.68
CA ASN A 3 32.23 -19.32 53.25
C ASN A 3 30.89 -19.88 52.74
N LYS A 4 29.76 -19.22 53.07
CA LYS A 4 28.45 -19.57 52.48
C LYS A 4 27.52 -18.40 52.15
N LEU A 5 27.97 -17.15 52.26
CA LEU A 5 27.12 -15.96 52.00
C LEU A 5 27.46 -15.20 50.72
N ALA A 6 28.50 -15.61 49.98
CA ALA A 6 28.89 -14.94 48.73
C ALA A 6 28.26 -15.53 47.45
N SER A 7 27.57 -16.69 47.50
CA SER A 7 27.05 -17.33 46.29
C SER A 7 25.58 -17.04 45.97
N TRP A 8 24.87 -16.29 46.81
CA TRP A 8 23.46 -15.95 46.58
C TRP A 8 23.23 -14.59 45.90
N ILE A 9 24.15 -13.63 46.06
CA ILE A 9 24.00 -12.29 45.45
C ILE A 9 24.36 -12.30 43.96
N GLN A 10 25.25 -13.20 43.51
CA GLN A 10 25.64 -13.28 42.09
C GLN A 10 24.57 -13.90 41.17
N ARG A 11 23.45 -14.44 41.71
CA ARG A 11 22.33 -14.91 40.88
C ARG A 11 21.27 -13.86 40.57
N ALA A 12 21.31 -12.69 41.21
CA ALA A 12 20.30 -11.64 41.03
C ALA A 12 20.71 -10.54 40.03
N LEU A 13 21.96 -10.50 39.57
CA LEU A 13 22.50 -9.40 38.75
C LEU A 13 23.15 -9.86 37.43
N GLY A 14 22.79 -11.04 36.94
CA GLY A 14 23.57 -11.71 35.88
C GLY A 14 22.80 -12.26 34.70
N LYS A 15 21.60 -11.77 34.38
CA LYS A 15 20.88 -12.12 33.13
C LYS A 15 19.92 -11.02 32.68
N SER A 16 20.45 -9.85 32.33
CA SER A 16 19.68 -8.85 31.57
C SER A 16 20.67 -7.92 30.87
N SER A 17 21.27 -8.36 29.75
CA SER A 17 21.94 -7.39 28.85
C SER A 17 22.36 -7.92 27.48
N LEU A 18 22.09 -9.16 27.09
CA LEU A 18 22.54 -9.67 25.79
C LEU A 18 21.41 -10.45 25.12
N GLU A 19 21.01 -9.97 23.96
CA GLU A 19 20.01 -10.53 23.03
C GLU A 19 18.54 -10.10 23.20
N GLN A 20 18.28 -8.86 23.61
CA GLN A 20 17.27 -8.11 22.86
C GLN A 20 17.98 -7.54 21.65
N LYS A 21 18.06 -8.34 20.57
CA LYS A 21 18.08 -7.73 19.25
C LYS A 21 16.78 -6.94 19.20
N GLU A 22 16.88 -5.63 19.43
CA GLU A 22 15.93 -4.69 18.86
C GLU A 22 15.87 -5.06 17.38
N GLN A 23 14.89 -5.88 17.00
CA GLN A 23 14.41 -5.87 15.64
C GLN A 23 13.85 -4.47 15.48
N MET A 24 14.72 -3.52 15.13
CA MET A 24 14.29 -2.34 14.41
C MET A 24 13.31 -2.88 13.38
N PRO A 25 12.05 -2.41 13.35
CA PRO A 25 11.16 -2.80 12.29
C PRO A 25 11.93 -2.49 11.02
N VAL A 26 12.24 -3.53 10.24
CA VAL A 26 12.74 -3.35 8.89
C VAL A 26 11.65 -2.51 8.25
N ILE A 27 11.87 -1.21 8.13
CA ILE A 27 11.04 -0.33 7.33
C ILE A 27 11.25 -0.92 5.95
N SER A 28 10.39 -1.84 5.56
CA SER A 28 10.35 -2.34 4.20
C SER A 28 10.12 -1.09 3.38
N ASN A 29 11.16 -0.61 2.71
CA ASN A 29 11.03 0.49 1.76
C ASN A 29 9.98 0.02 0.75
N GLY A 30 8.75 0.53 0.91
CA GLY A 30 7.64 0.16 0.06
C GLY A 30 7.98 0.54 -1.38
N TRP A 31 7.36 -0.15 -2.31
CA TRP A 31 7.40 0.26 -3.70
C TRP A 31 6.45 1.44 -3.93
N VAL A 32 6.81 2.26 -4.92
CA VAL A 32 5.95 3.30 -5.48
C VAL A 32 5.87 3.07 -6.98
N ILE A 33 4.66 3.05 -7.50
CA ILE A 33 4.42 2.95 -8.94
C ILE A 33 3.56 4.14 -9.36
N THR A 34 3.98 4.78 -10.44
CA THR A 34 3.21 5.83 -11.09
C THR A 34 2.90 5.38 -12.51
N VAL A 35 1.61 5.30 -12.84
CA VAL A 35 1.13 4.87 -14.16
C VAL A 35 0.44 6.05 -14.81
N LYS A 36 0.93 6.45 -15.99
CA LYS A 36 0.19 7.31 -16.90
C LYS A 36 -0.45 6.45 -17.97
N GLY A 37 -1.71 6.69 -18.25
CA GLY A 37 -2.41 5.91 -19.25
C GLY A 37 -3.87 6.29 -19.41
N THR A 38 -4.58 5.49 -20.19
CA THR A 38 -6.00 5.70 -20.49
C THR A 38 -6.88 4.69 -19.75
N VAL A 39 -7.94 5.17 -19.09
CA VAL A 39 -8.94 4.34 -18.41
C VAL A 39 -9.72 3.52 -19.44
N GLN A 40 -9.67 2.20 -19.34
CA GLN A 40 -10.33 1.26 -20.25
C GLN A 40 -11.63 0.69 -19.69
N SER A 41 -11.70 0.49 -18.38
CA SER A 41 -12.88 -0.06 -17.73
C SER A 41 -13.01 0.47 -16.31
N ILE A 42 -14.26 0.57 -15.84
CA ILE A 42 -14.61 1.00 -14.49
C ILE A 42 -15.71 0.06 -13.99
N SER A 43 -15.55 -0.44 -12.78
CA SER A 43 -16.54 -1.22 -12.05
C SER A 43 -16.67 -0.65 -10.64
N LYS A 44 -17.90 -0.57 -10.14
CA LYS A 44 -18.20 -0.09 -8.78
C LYS A 44 -18.81 -1.23 -7.98
N THR A 45 -18.39 -1.39 -6.74
CA THR A 45 -18.97 -2.35 -5.81
C THR A 45 -19.36 -1.62 -4.54
N ASP A 46 -20.63 -1.75 -4.13
CA ASP A 46 -21.05 -1.26 -2.83
C ASP A 46 -20.41 -2.13 -1.74
N VAL A 47 -19.61 -1.51 -0.89
CA VAL A 47 -18.97 -2.16 0.25
C VAL A 47 -19.73 -1.94 1.55
N ASP A 48 -20.78 -1.11 1.56
CA ASP A 48 -21.68 -0.98 2.70
C ASP A 48 -22.89 -1.91 2.56
N LYS A 49 -22.89 -3.01 3.33
CA LYS A 49 -24.01 -3.96 3.35
C LYS A 49 -25.24 -3.45 4.10
N GLY A 50 -25.11 -2.30 4.81
CA GLY A 50 -26.19 -1.72 5.61
C GLY A 50 -27.15 -0.82 4.83
N GLY A 51 -26.80 -0.38 3.62
CA GLY A 51 -27.69 0.39 2.74
C GLY A 51 -28.03 1.82 3.18
N HIS A 52 -27.57 2.26 4.36
CA HIS A 52 -27.87 3.60 4.90
C HIS A 52 -26.86 4.67 4.46
N ASN A 53 -25.63 4.29 4.07
CA ASN A 53 -24.64 5.23 3.55
C ASN A 53 -23.71 4.49 2.56
N PRO A 54 -24.13 4.34 1.29
CA PRO A 54 -23.42 3.51 0.34
C PRO A 54 -21.97 3.98 0.19
N LYS A 55 -21.05 3.03 0.34
CA LYS A 55 -19.61 3.28 0.17
C LYS A 55 -19.19 2.48 -1.03
N TYR A 56 -18.91 3.16 -2.14
CA TYR A 56 -18.46 2.47 -3.33
C TYR A 56 -16.95 2.32 -3.36
N MET A 57 -16.51 1.10 -3.63
CA MET A 57 -15.16 0.79 -4.06
C MET A 57 -15.15 0.76 -5.59
N CYS A 58 -14.29 1.57 -6.19
CA CYS A 58 -14.08 1.59 -7.63
C CYS A 58 -12.89 0.69 -7.98
N PHE A 59 -13.10 -0.19 -8.94
CA PHE A 59 -12.08 -0.96 -9.63
C PHE A 59 -11.98 -0.46 -11.05
N PHE A 60 -10.81 -0.10 -11.51
CA PHE A 60 -10.63 0.43 -12.86
C PHE A 60 -9.36 -0.11 -13.48
N THR A 61 -9.38 -0.27 -14.81
CA THR A 61 -8.21 -0.73 -15.56
C THR A 61 -7.66 0.42 -16.38
N VAL A 62 -6.36 0.65 -16.28
CA VAL A 62 -5.62 1.60 -17.09
C VAL A 62 -4.80 0.81 -18.09
N LYS A 63 -4.91 1.17 -19.38
CA LYS A 63 -3.92 0.81 -20.38
C LYS A 63 -2.77 1.79 -20.22
N ASP A 64 -1.60 1.30 -19.88
CA ASP A 64 -0.43 2.13 -19.65
C ASP A 64 0.11 2.71 -20.95
N ASP A 65 0.51 3.97 -20.88
CA ASP A 65 1.33 4.66 -21.87
C ASP A 65 2.76 4.85 -21.33
N GLU A 66 2.88 5.07 -20.01
CA GLU A 66 4.16 5.21 -19.30
C GLU A 66 4.02 4.65 -17.87
N ILE A 67 5.01 3.88 -17.41
CA ILE A 67 5.09 3.41 -16.02
C ILE A 67 6.44 3.78 -15.41
N VAL A 68 6.41 4.43 -14.26
CA VAL A 68 7.58 4.74 -13.44
C VAL A 68 7.56 3.84 -12.21
N TYR A 69 8.64 3.07 -12.04
CA TYR A 69 8.84 2.15 -10.92
C TYR A 69 9.89 2.71 -9.96
N GLU A 70 9.56 2.80 -8.69
CA GLU A 70 10.50 3.16 -7.61
C GLU A 70 10.48 2.05 -6.57
N ASN A 71 11.66 1.50 -6.25
CA ASN A 71 11.82 0.39 -5.29
C ASN A 71 10.94 -0.85 -5.61
N CYS A 72 10.66 -1.11 -6.89
CA CYS A 72 9.88 -2.27 -7.34
C CYS A 72 10.81 -3.38 -7.85
N ASP A 73 10.57 -4.63 -7.43
CA ASP A 73 11.24 -5.84 -7.92
C ASP A 73 10.37 -6.67 -8.89
N PHE A 74 9.29 -6.05 -9.40
CA PHE A 74 8.33 -6.67 -10.30
C PHE A 74 7.94 -5.73 -11.44
N GLN A 75 7.38 -6.33 -12.50
CA GLN A 75 6.80 -5.62 -13.64
C GLN A 75 5.29 -5.87 -13.68
N LEU A 76 4.57 -4.89 -14.18
CA LEU A 76 3.13 -4.98 -14.43
C LEU A 76 2.90 -5.38 -15.89
N GLY A 77 1.72 -5.93 -16.18
CA GLY A 77 1.31 -6.17 -17.57
C GLY A 77 0.68 -4.93 -18.20
N GLU A 78 0.38 -5.01 -19.51
CA GLU A 78 -0.22 -3.94 -20.33
C GLU A 78 -1.59 -3.41 -19.85
N LYS A 79 -2.21 -4.10 -18.89
CA LYS A 79 -3.50 -3.75 -18.31
C LYS A 79 -3.35 -3.76 -16.80
N ILE A 80 -3.33 -2.57 -16.22
CA ILE A 80 -3.06 -2.38 -14.81
C ILE A 80 -4.38 -2.09 -14.11
N GLN A 81 -4.74 -2.95 -13.16
CA GLN A 81 -5.95 -2.78 -12.38
C GLN A 81 -5.66 -2.01 -11.10
N PHE A 82 -6.46 -0.98 -10.86
CA PHE A 82 -6.43 -0.16 -9.66
C PHE A 82 -7.71 -0.34 -8.85
N ARG A 83 -7.57 -0.11 -7.55
CA ARG A 83 -8.67 -0.04 -6.59
C ARG A 83 -8.57 1.27 -5.81
N GLY A 84 -9.66 2.02 -5.75
CA GLY A 84 -9.76 3.25 -4.96
C GLY A 84 -11.17 3.46 -4.42
N LYS A 85 -11.31 4.23 -3.34
CA LYS A 85 -12.62 4.64 -2.85
C LYS A 85 -13.21 5.66 -3.82
N GLU A 86 -14.47 5.49 -4.21
CA GLU A 86 -15.13 6.38 -5.16
C GLU A 86 -15.06 7.84 -4.72
N LYS A 87 -15.40 8.10 -3.45
CA LYS A 87 -15.36 9.45 -2.87
C LYS A 87 -13.99 10.11 -3.04
N GLN A 88 -12.90 9.37 -2.80
CA GLN A 88 -11.54 9.87 -2.96
C GLN A 88 -11.24 10.18 -4.43
N ILE A 89 -11.62 9.31 -5.35
CA ILE A 89 -11.43 9.54 -6.79
C ILE A 89 -12.17 10.80 -7.24
N ILE A 90 -13.42 11.00 -6.79
CA ILE A 90 -14.19 12.20 -7.13
C ILE A 90 -13.56 13.46 -6.52
N GLU A 91 -13.08 13.39 -5.28
CA GLU A 91 -12.40 14.51 -4.62
C GLU A 91 -11.12 14.91 -5.37
N GLU A 92 -10.33 13.94 -5.82
CA GLU A 92 -9.06 14.20 -6.52
C GLU A 92 -9.25 14.63 -7.98
N LEU A 93 -10.27 14.10 -8.66
CA LEU A 93 -10.57 14.45 -10.06
C LEU A 93 -11.52 15.66 -10.20
N GLY A 94 -12.22 16.05 -9.14
CA GLY A 94 -13.31 17.04 -9.18
C GLY A 94 -14.58 16.56 -9.90
N ARG A 95 -14.61 15.32 -10.39
CA ARG A 95 -15.73 14.69 -11.11
C ARG A 95 -15.64 13.17 -11.05
N GLU A 96 -16.71 12.50 -11.45
CA GLU A 96 -16.65 11.06 -11.71
C GLU A 96 -15.65 10.75 -12.84
N MET A 97 -14.85 9.69 -12.62
CA MET A 97 -13.97 9.11 -13.62
C MET A 97 -14.77 8.43 -14.73
N LYS A 98 -14.31 8.54 -15.96
CA LYS A 98 -14.95 8.00 -17.17
C LYS A 98 -13.98 7.13 -17.95
N ILE A 99 -14.53 6.18 -18.70
CA ILE A 99 -13.76 5.41 -19.68
C ILE A 99 -13.26 6.38 -20.76
N GLY A 100 -11.99 6.25 -21.13
CA GLY A 100 -11.30 7.16 -22.04
C GLY A 100 -10.59 8.32 -21.36
N ASP A 101 -10.77 8.52 -20.04
CA ASP A 101 -9.98 9.51 -19.30
C ASP A 101 -8.49 9.13 -19.34
N LYS A 102 -7.64 10.11 -19.67
CA LYS A 102 -6.20 9.99 -19.47
C LYS A 102 -5.87 10.40 -18.05
N VAL A 103 -5.16 9.52 -17.34
CA VAL A 103 -4.92 9.66 -15.90
C VAL A 103 -3.46 9.39 -15.56
N ASN A 104 -2.97 10.09 -14.55
CA ASN A 104 -1.75 9.77 -13.84
C ASN A 104 -2.12 9.21 -12.47
N VAL A 105 -1.84 7.94 -12.22
CA VAL A 105 -2.23 7.21 -11.01
C VAL A 105 -0.99 6.80 -10.24
N ARG A 106 -0.92 7.18 -8.97
CA ARG A 106 0.13 6.77 -8.05
C ARG A 106 -0.37 5.69 -7.10
N SER A 107 0.42 4.65 -6.90
CA SER A 107 0.16 3.56 -5.97
C SER A 107 1.40 3.25 -5.15
N THR A 108 1.18 2.84 -3.90
CA THR A 108 2.23 2.38 -2.99
C THR A 108 1.86 1.05 -2.36
N GLY A 109 2.88 0.27 -1.99
CA GLY A 109 2.67 -0.98 -1.27
C GLY A 109 3.95 -1.64 -0.82
N ILE A 110 3.79 -2.79 -0.17
CA ILE A 110 4.89 -3.62 0.36
C ILE A 110 4.85 -5.05 -0.19
N GLU A 111 3.86 -5.35 -1.02
CA GLU A 111 3.62 -6.68 -1.59
C GLU A 111 4.59 -6.95 -2.74
N LYS A 112 5.10 -8.19 -2.87
CA LYS A 112 6.07 -8.53 -3.92
C LYS A 112 5.50 -8.53 -5.34
N LYS A 113 4.22 -8.89 -5.52
CA LYS A 113 3.56 -9.00 -6.84
C LYS A 113 2.06 -8.73 -6.72
N PRO A 114 1.65 -7.46 -6.54
CA PRO A 114 0.25 -7.10 -6.44
C PRO A 114 -0.46 -7.35 -7.78
N ARG A 115 -1.63 -8.01 -7.75
CA ARG A 115 -2.50 -8.14 -8.93
C ARG A 115 -3.38 -6.91 -9.14
N ILE A 116 -3.74 -6.24 -8.04
CA ILE A 116 -4.55 -5.04 -8.02
C ILE A 116 -3.79 -4.01 -7.19
N LEU A 117 -3.54 -2.85 -7.79
CA LEU A 117 -2.85 -1.75 -7.14
C LEU A 117 -3.82 -0.90 -6.34
N SER A 118 -3.47 -0.58 -5.09
CA SER A 118 -4.27 0.37 -4.30
C SER A 118 -3.89 1.78 -4.71
N MET A 119 -4.84 2.52 -5.26
CA MET A 119 -4.64 3.91 -5.65
C MET A 119 -4.40 4.76 -4.39
N THR A 120 -3.32 5.53 -4.42
CA THR A 120 -2.97 6.51 -3.40
C THR A 120 -3.31 7.92 -3.86
N GLN A 121 -3.10 8.20 -5.16
CA GLN A 121 -3.42 9.47 -5.80
C GLN A 121 -3.79 9.24 -7.27
N ILE A 122 -4.64 10.10 -7.83
CA ILE A 122 -5.06 10.14 -9.22
C ILE A 122 -5.24 11.59 -9.69
N THR A 123 -4.78 11.88 -10.91
CA THR A 123 -4.98 13.18 -11.56
C THR A 123 -5.30 12.99 -13.04
N LEU A 124 -6.02 13.92 -13.65
CA LEU A 124 -6.22 13.94 -15.10
C LEU A 124 -4.97 14.47 -15.80
N ILE A 125 -4.71 13.95 -17.00
CA ILE A 125 -3.66 14.44 -17.90
C ILE A 125 -4.35 14.87 -19.20
N ASP A 126 -3.96 16.03 -19.74
CA ASP A 126 -4.47 16.52 -21.03
C ASP A 126 -3.83 15.79 -22.24
#